data_AF-A0A7V1MIU3-F1
#
_entry.id   AF-A0A7V1MIU3-F1
#
_cell.length_a   1.000
_cell.length_b   1.000
_cell.length_c   1.000
_cell.angle_alpha   90.00
_cell.angle_beta   90.00
_cell.angle_gamma   90.00
#
_symmetry.space_group_name_H-M   'P 1'
#
loop_
_entity.id
_entity.type
_entity.pdbx_description
1 polymer ?
#
loop_
_entity_poly.entity_id
_entity_poly.type
_entity_poly.pdbx_seq_one_letter_code
_entity_poly.pdbx_strand_id
1 'polypeptide(L)'
;MRQRTRDRGSIVVLTTAGLVALLGATTLAVDVGYLYVVRNQLQNAVDAAALAGAQGLMQEPGNYSATGPAVRLAIEYAARNQAAGQPVQLSPD
;
A
#
# COMPACT_ATOMS: atom_id res chain seq x y z
N MET A 1 -33.27 -14.08 49.13
CA MET A 1 -33.07 -13.48 47.78
C MET A 1 -31.72 -12.75 47.72
N ARG A 2 -30.62 -13.42 47.36
CA ARG A 2 -29.30 -12.78 47.16
C ARG A 2 -28.47 -13.52 46.11
N GLN A 3 -28.71 -13.26 44.83
CA GLN A 3 -27.85 -13.76 43.73
C GLN A 3 -27.69 -12.79 42.55
N ARG A 4 -28.13 -11.52 42.63
CA ARG A 4 -28.06 -10.58 41.48
C ARG A 4 -26.70 -9.87 41.30
N THR A 5 -25.74 -10.06 42.19
CA THR A 5 -24.44 -9.36 42.14
C THR A 5 -23.32 -10.15 41.44
N ARG A 6 -23.45 -11.47 41.30
CA ARG A 6 -22.43 -12.32 40.64
C ARG A 6 -22.41 -12.14 39.13
N ASP A 7 -23.58 -11.99 38.50
CA ASP A 7 -23.69 -11.86 37.05
C ASP A 7 -23.08 -10.56 36.53
N ARG A 8 -23.20 -9.47 37.30
CA ARG A 8 -22.63 -8.16 36.93
C ARG A 8 -21.10 -8.17 36.86
N GLY A 9 -20.44 -8.90 37.77
CA GLY A 9 -18.98 -9.04 37.75
C GLY A 9 -18.50 -9.82 36.53
N SER A 10 -19.21 -10.89 36.17
CA SER A 10 -18.88 -11.71 34.99
C SER A 10 -19.01 -10.93 33.68
N ILE A 11 -20.02 -10.06 33.58
CA ILE A 11 -20.22 -9.22 32.38
C ILE A 11 -19.06 -8.22 32.22
N VAL A 12 -18.59 -7.61 33.31
CA VAL A 12 -17.45 -6.67 33.25
C VAL A 12 -16.18 -7.37 32.77
N VAL A 13 -15.92 -8.60 33.21
CA VAL A 13 -14.76 -9.37 32.76
C VAL A 13 -14.86 -9.70 31.27
N LEU A 14 -16.01 -10.22 30.82
CA LEU A 14 -16.21 -10.62 29.43
C LEU A 14 -16.14 -9.42 28.47
N THR A 15 -16.74 -8.29 28.86
CA THR A 15 -16.71 -7.04 28.07
C THR A 15 -15.30 -6.47 28.00
N THR A 16 -14.55 -6.45 29.11
CA THR A 16 -13.16 -5.97 29.12
C THR A 16 -12.27 -6.85 28.23
N ALA A 17 -12.40 -8.17 28.33
CA ALA A 17 -11.67 -9.11 27.47
C ALA A 17 -12.03 -8.92 25.98
N GLY A 18 -13.32 -8.73 25.68
CA GLY A 18 -13.80 -8.43 24.34
C GLY A 18 -13.25 -7.12 23.77
N LEU A 19 -13.19 -6.05 24.58
CA LEU A 19 -12.60 -4.78 24.18
C LEU A 19 -11.10 -4.93 23.86
N VAL A 20 -10.35 -5.67 24.68
CA VAL A 20 -8.92 -5.95 24.41
C VAL A 20 -8.76 -6.73 23.10
N ALA A 21 -9.60 -7.73 22.84
CA ALA A 21 -9.58 -8.46 21.58
C ALA A 21 -9.90 -7.56 20.37
N LEU A 22 -10.88 -6.66 20.48
CA LEU A 22 -11.24 -5.70 19.43
C LEU A 22 -10.12 -4.69 19.16
N LEU A 23 -9.41 -4.24 20.20
CA LEU A 23 -8.23 -3.38 20.04
C LEU A 23 -7.12 -4.12 19.28
N GLY A 24 -6.84 -5.37 19.62
CA GLY A 24 -5.88 -6.20 18.88
C GLY A 24 -6.29 -6.47 17.43
N ALA A 25 -7.58 -6.66 17.15
CA ALA A 25 -8.07 -6.79 15.79
C ALA A 25 -7.91 -5.48 14.99
N THR A 26 -8.04 -4.33 15.65
CA THR A 26 -7.91 -3.01 15.02
C THR A 26 -6.47 -2.74 14.57
N THR A 27 -5.46 -3.14 15.35
CA THR A 27 -4.06 -2.96 14.92
C THR A 27 -3.76 -3.79 13.67
N LEU A 28 -4.21 -5.04 13.62
CA LEU A 28 -4.07 -5.88 12.43
C LEU A 28 -4.80 -5.29 11.22
N ALA A 29 -5.99 -4.72 11.42
CA ALA A 29 -6.73 -4.07 10.34
C ALA A 29 -5.98 -2.85 9.78
N VAL A 30 -5.31 -2.08 10.64
CA VAL A 30 -4.47 -0.94 10.22
C VAL A 30 -3.25 -1.42 9.43
N ASP A 31 -2.55 -2.45 9.90
CA ASP A 31 -1.37 -3.00 9.22
C ASP A 31 -1.72 -3.52 7.82
N VAL A 32 -2.80 -4.29 7.72
CA VAL A 32 -3.30 -4.82 6.44
C VAL A 32 -3.78 -3.69 5.53
N GLY A 33 -4.52 -2.71 6.07
CA GLY A 33 -4.95 -1.53 5.33
C GLY A 33 -3.77 -0.75 4.75
N TYR A 34 -2.71 -0.57 5.54
CA TYR A 34 -1.48 0.09 5.09
C TYR A 34 -0.81 -0.68 3.94
N LEU A 35 -0.69 -2.01 4.04
CA LEU A 35 -0.14 -2.84 2.96
C LEU A 35 -0.93 -2.70 1.65
N TYR A 36 -2.26 -2.67 1.71
CA TYR A 36 -3.10 -2.45 0.53
C TYR A 36 -2.92 -1.05 -0.07
N VAL A 37 -2.80 -0.02 0.77
CA VAL A 37 -2.54 1.34 0.30
C VAL A 37 -1.19 1.43 -0.42
N VAL A 38 -0.12 0.89 0.17
CA VAL A 38 1.22 0.89 -0.45
C VAL A 38 1.22 0.07 -1.74
N ARG A 39 0.51 -1.07 -1.77
CA ARG A 39 0.36 -1.86 -3.00
C ARG A 39 -0.29 -1.06 -4.12
N ASN A 40 -1.39 -0.34 -3.84
CA ASN A 40 -2.06 0.47 -4.85
C ASN A 40 -1.18 1.64 -5.31
N GLN A 41 -0.44 2.26 -4.40
CA GLN A 41 0.55 3.30 -4.73
C GLN A 41 1.62 2.80 -5.70
N LEU A 42 2.19 1.61 -5.44
CA LEU A 42 3.16 0.98 -6.33
C LEU A 42 2.56 0.63 -7.69
N GLN A 43 1.32 0.11 -7.73
CA GLN A 43 0.63 -0.18 -8.98
C GLN A 43 0.41 1.07 -9.83
N ASN A 44 -0.05 2.17 -9.22
CA ASN A 44 -0.20 3.45 -9.92
C ASN A 44 1.12 3.95 -10.51
N ALA A 45 2.23 3.79 -9.76
CA ALA A 45 3.55 4.16 -10.25
C ALA A 45 3.98 3.31 -11.46
N VAL A 46 3.73 2.00 -11.41
CA VAL A 46 4.03 1.07 -12.50
C VAL A 46 3.19 1.36 -13.73
N ASP A 47 1.90 1.61 -13.59
CA ASP A 47 1.01 1.93 -14.71
C ASP A 47 1.41 3.24 -15.40
N ALA A 48 1.77 4.27 -14.60
CA ALA A 48 2.29 5.52 -15.13
C ALA A 48 3.62 5.34 -15.86
N ALA A 49 4.54 4.56 -15.29
CA ALA A 49 5.84 4.25 -15.89
C ALA A 49 5.68 3.44 -17.19
N ALA A 50 4.78 2.45 -17.22
CA ALA A 50 4.50 1.64 -18.39
C ALA A 50 3.92 2.47 -19.53
N LEU A 51 2.96 3.36 -19.23
CA LEU A 51 2.40 4.28 -20.23
C LEU A 51 3.45 5.24 -20.77
N ALA A 52 4.30 5.81 -19.91
CA ALA A 52 5.37 6.71 -20.32
C ALA A 52 6.46 5.98 -21.13
N GLY A 53 6.79 4.74 -20.78
CA GLY A 53 7.69 3.90 -21.55
C GLY A 53 7.14 3.57 -22.94
N ALA A 54 5.85 3.23 -23.03
CA ALA A 54 5.17 3.03 -24.30
C ALA A 54 5.18 4.31 -25.15
N GLN A 55 4.97 5.48 -24.55
CA GLN A 55 5.12 6.77 -25.23
C GLN A 55 6.55 6.97 -25.75
N GLY A 56 7.57 6.62 -24.97
CA GLY A 56 8.96 6.71 -25.41
C GLY A 56 9.29 5.80 -26.60
N LEU A 57 8.72 4.59 -26.65
CA LEU A 57 8.84 3.71 -27.83
C LEU A 57 8.18 4.28 -29.07
N MET A 58 7.07 5.02 -28.92
CA MET A 58 6.39 5.69 -30.02
C MET A 58 7.13 6.95 -30.50
N GLN A 59 7.84 7.65 -29.60
CA GLN A 59 8.62 8.85 -29.94
C GLN A 59 9.84 8.52 -30.81
N GLU A 60 10.56 7.42 -30.52
CA GLU A 60 11.69 6.95 -31.34
C GLU A 60 11.53 5.47 -31.68
N PRO A 61 10.72 5.14 -32.70
CA PRO A 61 10.53 3.76 -33.13
C PRO A 61 11.87 3.09 -33.48
N GLY A 62 12.09 1.88 -32.95
CA GLY A 62 13.33 1.12 -33.18
C GLY A 62 14.45 1.39 -32.17
N ASN A 63 14.32 2.40 -31.29
CA ASN A 63 15.27 2.64 -30.21
C ASN A 63 14.85 1.89 -28.93
N TYR A 64 15.35 0.67 -28.77
CA TYR A 64 15.12 -0.18 -27.59
C TYR A 64 16.31 -0.18 -26.61
N SER A 65 17.18 0.82 -26.68
CA SER A 65 18.33 0.93 -25.77
C SER A 65 17.86 1.10 -24.32
N ALA A 66 18.61 0.54 -23.37
CA ALA A 66 18.42 0.77 -21.94
C ALA A 66 18.54 2.26 -21.55
N THR A 67 19.20 3.07 -22.38
CA THR A 67 19.30 4.53 -22.21
C THR A 67 18.36 5.31 -23.14
N GLY A 68 17.51 4.60 -23.88
CA GLY A 68 16.57 5.18 -24.83
C GLY A 68 15.41 5.92 -24.17
N PRO A 69 14.57 6.60 -24.98
CA PRO A 69 13.46 7.42 -24.46
C PRO A 69 12.43 6.60 -23.67
N ALA A 70 12.20 5.34 -24.04
CA ALA A 70 11.29 4.44 -23.32
C ALA A 70 11.70 4.26 -21.85
N VAL A 71 12.96 3.92 -21.59
CA VAL A 71 13.46 3.70 -20.23
C VAL A 71 13.52 5.02 -19.47
N ARG A 72 14.04 6.10 -20.09
CA ARG A 72 14.12 7.42 -19.46
C ARG A 72 12.75 7.94 -19.01
N LEU A 73 11.75 7.88 -19.87
CA LEU A 73 10.39 8.36 -19.55
C LEU A 73 9.70 7.46 -18.52
N ALA A 74 9.90 6.13 -18.59
CA ALA A 74 9.38 5.22 -17.57
C ALA A 74 9.95 5.54 -16.18
N ILE A 75 11.27 5.76 -16.06
CA ILE A 75 11.92 6.15 -14.80
C ILE A 75 11.38 7.50 -14.30
N GLU A 76 11.24 8.48 -15.18
CA GLU A 76 10.74 9.80 -14.82
C GLU A 76 9.31 9.75 -14.26
N TYR A 77 8.42 9.01 -14.91
CA TYR A 77 7.02 8.91 -14.49
C TYR A 77 6.83 8.03 -13.25
N ALA A 78 7.67 7.00 -13.06
CA ALA A 78 7.74 6.29 -11.79
C ALA A 78 8.10 7.25 -10.64
N ALA A 79 9.13 8.09 -10.83
CA ALA A 79 9.60 9.03 -9.81
C ALA A 79 8.59 10.14 -9.44
N ARG A 80 7.61 10.42 -10.30
CA ARG A 80 6.49 11.32 -10.00
C ARG A 80 5.46 10.71 -9.04
N ASN A 81 5.49 9.39 -8.83
CA ASN A 81 4.61 8.68 -7.91
C ASN A 81 5.33 8.36 -6.60
N GLN A 82 4.54 8.22 -5.53
CA GLN A 82 5.05 7.92 -4.20
C GLN A 82 4.44 6.62 -3.67
N ALA A 83 5.26 5.82 -3.00
CA ALA A 83 4.85 4.64 -2.25
C ALA A 83 5.45 4.67 -0.85
N ALA A 84 4.65 4.38 0.18
CA ALA A 84 5.09 4.41 1.58
C ALA A 84 5.75 5.76 1.99
N GLY A 85 5.33 6.86 1.37
CA GLY A 85 5.88 8.20 1.60
C GLY A 85 7.21 8.50 0.91
N GLN A 86 7.72 7.59 0.06
CA GLN A 86 8.96 7.77 -0.69
C GLN A 86 8.68 7.79 -2.21
N PRO A 87 9.42 8.60 -3.00
CA PRO A 87 9.34 8.52 -4.46
C PRO A 87 9.73 7.13 -4.97
N VAL A 88 8.99 6.61 -5.95
CA VAL A 88 9.28 5.30 -6.56
C VAL A 88 10.47 5.45 -7.51
N GLN A 89 11.53 4.68 -7.27
CA GLN A 89 12.74 4.70 -8.08
C GLN A 89 12.86 3.42 -8.90
N LEU A 90 13.21 3.56 -10.17
CA LEU A 90 13.50 2.46 -11.08
C LEU A 90 14.99 2.51 -11.44
N SER A 91 15.73 1.46 -11.11
CA SER A 91 17.11 1.29 -11.56
C SER A 91 17.11 0.61 -12.93
N PRO A 92 17.90 1.10 -13.91
CA PRO A 92 17.96 0.54 -15.26
C PRO A 92 18.88 -0.70 -15.39
N ASP A 93 19.06 -1.48 -14.32
CA ASP A 93 19.97 -2.64 -14.28
C ASP A 93 19.41 -3.88 -15.02
#